data_AF-A0A2V5UV67-F1
#
_entry.id   AF-A0A2V5UV67-F1
#
_cell.length_a   1.000
_cell.length_b   1.000
_cell.length_c   1.000
_cell.angle_alpha   90.00
_cell.angle_beta   90.00
_cell.angle_gamma   90.00
#
_symmetry.space_group_name_H-M   'P 1'
#
loop_
_entity.id
_entity.type
_entity.pdbx_description
1 polymer ?
#
loop_
_entity_poly.entity_id
_entity_poly.type
_entity_poly.pdbx_seq_one_letter_code
_entity_poly.pdbx_strand_id
1 'polypeptide(L)' 'MASLTKDTHQPPKSPYWIACYNGIGTDGKARRLKRSTKTTDRKLAQRLAEEWEQLERLAGKGRLTESQCRNVIA' A
#
# COMPACT_ATOMS: atom_id res chain seq x y z
N MET A 1 7.42 -7.99 -3.30
CA MET A 1 8.38 -7.53 -2.28
C MET A 1 8.18 -6.04 -2.12
N ALA A 2 7.52 -5.68 -1.03
CA ALA A 2 7.39 -4.30 -0.58
C ALA A 2 8.76 -3.68 -0.31
N SER A 3 8.88 -2.39 -0.62
CA SER A 3 10.14 -1.64 -0.56
C SER A 3 9.87 -0.23 -0.10
N LEU A 4 10.85 0.40 0.54
CA LEU A 4 10.75 1.79 0.96
C LEU A 4 11.58 2.67 0.03
N THR A 5 11.08 3.88 -0.21
CA THR A 5 11.79 4.94 -0.90
C THR A 5 11.62 6.21 -0.09
N LYS A 6 12.62 7.08 -0.10
CA LYS A 6 12.56 8.41 0.49
C LYS A 6 12.58 9.44 -0.63
N ASP A 7 12.07 10.62 -0.33
CA ASP A 7 12.23 11.75 -1.23
C ASP A 7 13.72 12.02 -1.48
N THR A 8 14.10 12.12 -2.75
CA THR A 8 15.48 12.29 -3.19
C THR A 8 15.85 13.76 -3.43
N HIS A 9 14.92 14.70 -3.21
CA HIS A 9 15.23 16.12 -3.31
C HIS A 9 16.17 16.56 -2.17
N GLN A 10 16.97 17.59 -2.45
CA GLN A 10 17.83 18.24 -1.47
C GLN A 10 17.46 19.74 -1.40
N PRO A 11 16.84 20.22 -0.29
CA PRO A 11 16.36 19.45 0.86
C PRO A 11 15.14 18.58 0.53
N PRO A 12 14.87 17.52 1.31
CA PRO A 12 13.72 16.66 1.09
C PRO A 12 12.42 17.44 1.33
N LYS A 13 11.51 17.39 0.35
CA LYS A 13 10.17 18.01 0.43
C LYS A 13 9.28 17.32 1.46
N SER A 14 9.55 16.06 1.77
CA SER A 14 8.79 15.30 2.77
C SER A 14 9.72 14.45 3.64
N PRO A 15 9.60 14.51 4.97
CA PRO A 15 10.40 13.68 5.87
C PRO A 15 9.92 12.21 5.92
N TYR A 16 8.75 11.92 5.34
CA TYR A 16 8.09 10.63 5.45
C TYR A 16 8.62 9.58 4.47
N TRP A 17 8.63 8.31 4.90
CA TRP A 17 8.93 7.18 4.03
C TRP A 17 7.77 6.88 3.07
N ILE A 18 8.09 6.55 1.84
CA ILE A 18 7.15 6.15 0.80
C ILE A 18 7.23 4.63 0.65
N ALA A 19 6.12 3.94 0.93
CA ALA A 19 6.01 2.52 0.67
C ALA A 19 5.72 2.27 -0.82
N CYS A 20 6.47 1.36 -1.40
CA CYS A 20 6.32 0.87 -2.76
C CYS A 20 6.00 -0.63 -2.72
N TYR A 21 4.77 -0.99 -3.02
CA TYR A 21 4.26 -2.37 -2.93
C TYR A 21 3.48 -2.75 -4.18
N ASN A 22 3.24 -4.04 -4.37
CA ASN A 22 2.42 -4.54 -5.48
C ASN A 22 0.96 -4.55 -5.08
N GLY A 23 0.10 -4.04 -5.95
CA GLY A 23 -1.34 -4.03 -5.72
C GLY A 23 -2.14 -4.05 -7.01
N ILE A 24 -3.45 -4.05 -6.86
CA ILE A 24 -4.38 -4.02 -7.99
C ILE A 24 -4.82 -2.58 -8.19
N GLY A 25 -4.47 -2.01 -9.33
CA GLY A 25 -4.93 -0.66 -9.66
C GLY A 25 -6.44 -0.60 -9.85
N THR A 26 -6.98 0.61 -9.92
CA THR A 26 -8.40 0.85 -10.21
C THR A 26 -8.90 0.14 -11.48
N ASP A 27 -8.02 0.01 -12.49
CA ASP A 27 -8.23 -0.72 -13.75
C ASP A 27 -8.25 -2.26 -13.60
N GLY A 28 -8.04 -2.79 -12.40
CA GLY A 28 -7.97 -4.24 -12.14
C GLY A 28 -6.65 -4.92 -12.51
N LYS A 29 -5.68 -4.17 -13.04
CA LYS A 29 -4.36 -4.70 -13.38
C LYS A 29 -3.38 -4.60 -12.22
N ALA A 30 -2.54 -5.61 -12.08
CA ALA A 30 -1.40 -5.60 -11.17
C ALA A 30 -0.45 -4.44 -11.52
N ARG A 31 -0.09 -3.64 -10.53
CA ARG A 31 0.86 -2.54 -10.68
C ARG A 31 1.58 -2.27 -9.37
N ARG A 32 2.71 -1.57 -9.45
CA ARG A 32 3.42 -1.08 -8.28
C ARG A 32 2.78 0.22 -7.81
N LEU A 33 2.25 0.22 -6.59
CA LEU A 33 1.65 1.37 -5.94
C LEU A 33 2.70 2.07 -5.08
N LYS A 34 2.62 3.41 -5.01
CA LYS A 34 3.44 4.24 -4.13
C LYS A 34 2.52 4.99 -3.19
N ARG A 35 2.74 4.86 -1.87
CA ARG A 35 1.94 5.54 -0.86
C ARG A 35 2.83 6.05 0.26
N SER A 36 2.64 7.31 0.64
CA SER A 36 3.33 7.86 1.82
C SER A 36 2.84 7.15 3.08
N THR A 37 3.77 6.60 3.86
CA THR A 37 3.50 5.97 5.15
C THR A 37 3.18 6.98 6.24
N LYS A 38 3.43 8.28 5.99
CA LYS A 38 3.30 9.38 6.95
C LYS A 38 4.07 9.16 8.26
N THR A 39 5.06 8.26 8.26
CA THR A 39 5.98 8.06 9.37
C THR A 39 7.41 8.35 8.93
N THR A 40 8.21 8.85 9.86
CA THR A 40 9.65 9.06 9.71
C THR A 40 10.46 7.87 10.26
N ASP A 41 9.81 6.96 11.01
CA ASP A 41 10.44 5.74 11.51
C ASP A 41 10.48 4.66 10.41
N ARG A 42 11.69 4.16 10.13
CA ARG A 42 11.91 3.19 9.05
C ARG A 42 11.31 1.82 9.36
N LYS A 43 11.33 1.38 10.63
CA LYS A 43 10.83 0.04 11.01
C LYS A 43 9.30 0.00 10.88
N LEU A 44 8.63 1.05 11.36
CA LEU A 44 7.19 1.23 11.24
C LEU A 44 6.78 1.36 9.76
N ALA A 45 7.53 2.14 8.98
CA ALA A 45 7.28 2.25 7.54
C ALA A 45 7.37 0.91 6.82
N GLN A 46 8.37 0.09 7.17
CA GLN A 46 8.58 -1.22 6.55
C GLN A 46 7.41 -2.17 6.88
N ARG A 47 6.99 -2.21 8.15
CA ARG A 47 5.84 -3.00 8.58
C ARG A 47 4.56 -2.59 7.83
N LEU A 48 4.29 -1.28 7.72
CA LEU A 48 3.15 -0.77 6.94
C LEU A 48 3.22 -1.19 5.47
N ALA A 49 4.41 -1.13 4.86
CA ALA A 49 4.59 -1.52 3.46
C ALA A 49 4.30 -3.01 3.23
N GLU A 50 4.73 -3.87 4.17
CA GLU A 50 4.43 -5.31 4.15
C GLU A 50 2.95 -5.58 4.38
N GLU A 51 2.32 -4.95 5.37
CA GLU A 51 0.89 -5.07 5.63
C GLU A 51 0.06 -4.63 4.42
N TRP A 52 0.43 -3.55 3.75
CA TRP A 52 -0.25 -3.09 2.53
C TRP A 52 -0.08 -4.06 1.35
N GLU A 53 1.11 -4.64 1.14
CA GLU A 53 1.30 -5.68 0.11
C GLU A 53 0.45 -6.93 0.41
N GLN A 54 0.34 -7.32 1.69
CA GLN A 54 -0.51 -8.43 2.10
C GLN A 54 -2.00 -8.12 1.89
N LEU A 55 -2.46 -6.94 2.30
CA LEU A 55 -3.84 -6.49 2.11
C LEU A 55 -4.20 -6.45 0.62
N GLU A 56 -3.33 -5.91 -0.23
CA GLU A 56 -3.55 -5.90 -1.68
C GLU A 56 -3.54 -7.31 -2.28
N ARG A 57 -2.69 -8.20 -1.78
CA ARG A 57 -2.69 -9.61 -2.21
C ARG A 57 -3.99 -10.31 -1.82
N LEU A 58 -4.50 -10.03 -0.63
CA LEU A 58 -5.79 -10.52 -0.16
C LEU A 58 -6.96 -9.88 -0.93
N ALA A 59 -6.90 -8.59 -1.21
CA ALA A 59 -7.90 -7.86 -2.00
C ALA A 59 -7.90 -8.29 -3.48
N GLY A 60 -6.73 -8.58 -4.06
CA GLY A 60 -6.62 -9.17 -5.40
C GLY A 60 -7.22 -10.58 -5.46
N LYS A 61 -7.13 -11.35 -4.37
CA LYS A 61 -7.86 -12.61 -4.21
C LYS A 61 -9.35 -12.40 -3.85
N GLY A 62 -9.68 -11.27 -3.23
CA GLY A 62 -10.94 -10.92 -2.57
C GLY A 62 -11.78 -9.84 -3.27
N ARG A 63 -11.47 -9.46 -4.51
CA ARG A 63 -12.44 -8.83 -5.42
C ARG A 63 -13.64 -9.78 -5.69
N LEU A 64 -13.48 -11.05 -5.35
CA LEU A 64 -14.53 -12.07 -5.14
C LEU A 64 -15.45 -11.83 -3.92
N THR A 65 -15.18 -10.85 -3.07
CA THR A 65 -15.91 -10.57 -1.82
C THR A 65 -16.45 -9.13 -1.73
N GLU A 66 -16.39 -8.33 -2.80
CA GLU A 66 -17.23 -7.11 -2.90
C GLU A 66 -18.74 -7.49 -2.83
N SER A 67 -19.12 -8.70 -3.26
CA SER A 67 -20.46 -9.28 -3.09
C SER A 67 -20.79 -9.76 -1.66
N GLN A 68 -19.80 -9.95 -0.78
CA GLN A 68 -20.04 -10.46 0.58
C GLN A 68 -20.18 -9.35 1.63
N CYS A 69 -19.59 -8.17 1.42
CA CYS A 69 -19.75 -7.05 2.37
C CYS A 69 -21.04 -6.23 2.18
N ARG A 70 -21.81 -6.44 1.11
CA ARG A 70 -23.11 -5.75 0.90
C ARG A 70 -24.28 -6.31 1.72
N ASN A 71 -24.12 -7.44 2.42
CA ASN A 71 -25.20 -8.08 3.20
C ASN A 71 -25.06 -7.96 4.72
N VAL A 72 -24.06 -7.23 5.24
CA VAL A 72 -23.86 -7.09 6.70
C VAL A 72 -24.28 -5.71 7.22
N ILE A 73 -24.74 -4.81 6.35
CA ILE A 73 -25.37 -3.55 6.75
C ILE A 73 -26.59 -3.31 5.83
N ALA A 74 -27.66 -4.06 6.10
CA ALA A 74 -29.04 -3.72 5.75
C ALA A 74 -29.95 -4.32 6.82
#